data_AF-A0AA42HE19-F1
#
_entry.id   AF-A0AA42HE19-F1
#
_cell.length_a   1.000
_cell.length_b   1.000
_cell.length_c   1.000
_cell.angle_alpha   90.00
_cell.angle_beta   90.00
_cell.angle_gamma   90.00
#
_symmetry.space_group_name_H-M   'P 1'
#
loop_
_entity.id
_entity.type
_entity.pdbx_description
1 polymer ?
#
loop_
_entity_poly.entity_id
_entity_poly.type
_entity_poly.pdbx_seq_one_letter_code
_entity_poly.pdbx_strand_id
1 'polypeptide(L)'
;MATCTAQAGTYEWTASYTQGVEEHLVDDGNGNQLNITCPDDGESAVSAYATIAGKQYSSEHDGFDVIVDGTTFSNPFYTDCEACSASFPGFWAALRKANSLQLSVGGQTVKLPTQNLPQVLQPLTSKKNLCRSGW
;
A
#
# COMPACT_ATOMS: atom_id res chain seq x y z
N MET A 1 10.08 -24.89 19.29
CA MET A 1 8.69 -24.42 19.23
C MET A 1 8.73 -22.99 18.72
N ALA A 2 8.37 -22.76 17.46
CA ALA A 2 8.30 -21.42 16.90
C ALA A 2 6.96 -20.82 17.34
N THR A 3 7.02 -19.78 18.17
CA THR A 3 5.86 -18.96 18.50
C THR A 3 5.36 -18.30 17.22
N CYS A 4 4.23 -18.77 16.69
CA CYS A 4 3.41 -17.96 15.80
C CYS A 4 2.89 -16.77 16.61
N THR A 5 3.63 -15.67 16.62
CA THR A 5 3.01 -14.37 16.89
C THR A 5 2.06 -14.12 15.73
N ALA A 6 0.79 -14.47 15.90
CA ALA A 6 -0.26 -13.77 15.17
C ALA A 6 -0.05 -12.30 15.55
N GLN A 7 0.48 -11.51 14.62
CA GLN A 7 0.48 -10.06 14.75
C GLN A 7 -0.99 -9.70 14.89
N ALA A 8 -1.41 -9.37 16.12
CA ALA A 8 -2.75 -8.89 16.37
C ALA A 8 -2.94 -7.71 15.42
N GLY A 9 -4.02 -7.75 14.65
CA GLY A 9 -4.26 -6.74 13.65
C GLY A 9 -4.13 -5.36 14.27
N THR A 10 -3.28 -4.54 13.70
CA THR A 10 -2.98 -3.24 14.32
C THR A 10 -4.17 -2.30 14.19
N TYR A 11 -5.09 -2.58 13.25
CA TYR A 11 -6.24 -1.75 12.87
C TYR A 11 -5.86 -0.30 12.56
N GLU A 12 -4.57 -0.04 12.36
CA GLU A 12 -3.97 1.26 12.19
C GLU A 12 -2.81 1.12 11.23
N TRP A 13 -2.51 2.17 10.48
CA TRP A 13 -1.34 2.18 9.64
C TRP A 13 -0.07 2.18 10.50
N THR A 14 0.93 1.45 10.04
CA THR A 14 2.25 1.38 10.66
C THR A 14 3.34 1.53 9.60
N ALA A 15 4.53 1.97 10.02
CA ALA A 15 5.73 1.97 9.20
C ALA A 15 6.81 1.13 9.87
N SER A 16 7.56 0.37 9.09
CA SER A 16 8.77 -0.31 9.52
C SER A 16 9.88 -0.13 8.50
N TYR A 17 11.13 -0.25 8.95
CA TYR A 17 12.28 -0.27 8.07
C TYR A 17 13.10 -1.52 8.34
N THR A 18 13.32 -2.32 7.31
CA THR A 18 14.10 -3.56 7.42
C THR A 18 14.88 -3.78 6.13
N GLN A 19 16.16 -4.12 6.27
CA GLN A 19 17.03 -4.54 5.16
C GLN A 19 17.00 -3.61 3.92
N GLY A 20 16.96 -2.29 4.11
CA GLY A 20 16.97 -1.35 2.99
C GLY A 20 15.60 -1.00 2.41
N VAL A 21 14.52 -1.40 3.07
CA VAL A 21 13.15 -1.20 2.60
C VAL A 21 12.31 -0.57 3.70
N GLU A 22 11.64 0.53 3.38
CA GLU A 22 10.54 1.06 4.17
C GLU A 22 9.24 0.36 3.76
N GLU A 23 8.52 -0.18 4.74
CA GLU A 23 7.24 -0.83 4.56
C GLU A 23 6.16 -0.03 5.28
N HIS A 24 5.04 0.21 4.61
CA HIS A 24 3.84 0.79 5.20
C HIS A 24 2.72 -0.23 5.20
N LEU A 25 2.31 -0.67 6.39
CA LEU A 25 1.42 -1.80 6.56
C LEU A 25 0.13 -1.38 7.27
N VAL A 26 -0.98 -1.93 6.79
CA VAL A 26 -2.27 -1.92 7.49
C VAL A 26 -2.96 -3.27 7.29
N ASP A 27 -3.65 -3.72 8.33
CA ASP A 27 -4.47 -4.93 8.28
C ASP A 27 -5.82 -4.70 9.00
N ASP A 28 -6.85 -5.47 8.65
CA ASP A 28 -8.19 -5.35 9.23
C ASP A 28 -8.48 -6.36 10.36
N GLY A 29 -7.46 -7.09 10.84
CA GLY A 29 -7.59 -8.17 11.82
C GLY A 29 -8.39 -9.40 11.35
N ASN A 30 -8.90 -9.42 10.11
CA ASN A 30 -9.63 -10.54 9.51
C ASN A 30 -8.84 -11.20 8.37
N GLY A 31 -7.53 -10.93 8.30
CA GLY A 31 -6.63 -11.49 7.29
C GLY A 31 -6.60 -10.73 5.98
N ASN A 32 -7.20 -9.53 5.90
CA ASN A 32 -6.99 -8.62 4.78
C ASN A 32 -5.93 -7.59 5.16
N GLN A 33 -5.00 -7.32 4.24
CA GLN A 33 -3.90 -6.38 4.48
C GLN A 33 -3.48 -5.66 3.19
N LEU A 34 -2.81 -4.52 3.37
CA LEU A 34 -2.01 -3.86 2.36
C LEU A 34 -0.62 -3.61 2.95
N ASN A 35 0.42 -4.05 2.24
CA ASN A 35 1.80 -3.71 2.50
C ASN A 35 2.36 -2.93 1.30
N ILE A 36 2.76 -1.68 1.51
CA ILE A 36 3.42 -0.84 0.51
C ILE A 36 4.91 -0.87 0.78
N THR A 37 5.68 -1.22 -0.24
CA THR A 37 7.13 -1.45 -0.17
C THR A 37 7.86 -0.34 -0.90
N CYS A 38 8.78 0.33 -0.21
CA CYS A 38 9.51 1.49 -0.70
C CYS A 38 11.03 1.30 -0.48
N PRO A 39 11.76 0.81 -1.50
CA PRO A 39 13.20 0.55 -1.38
C PRO A 39 14.07 1.82 -1.27
N ASP A 40 15.12 1.76 -0.44
CA ASP A 40 16.10 2.84 -0.22
C ASP A 40 17.29 2.82 -1.20
N ASP A 41 17.24 1.99 -2.25
CA ASP A 41 18.35 1.81 -3.20
C ASP A 41 18.47 2.93 -4.26
N GLY A 42 17.58 3.92 -4.23
CA GLY A 42 17.53 5.01 -5.22
C GLY A 42 17.06 4.63 -6.63
N GLU A 43 16.91 3.34 -6.94
CA GLU A 43 16.64 2.82 -8.28
C GLU A 43 15.29 2.11 -8.37
N SER A 44 14.92 1.32 -7.38
CA SER A 44 13.70 0.51 -7.41
C SER A 44 12.44 1.36 -7.19
N ALA A 45 11.36 1.00 -7.88
CA ALA A 45 10.06 1.64 -7.74
C ALA A 45 9.33 1.17 -6.47
N VAL A 46 8.32 1.94 -6.07
CA VAL A 46 7.30 1.49 -5.12
C VAL A 46 6.60 0.25 -5.68
N SER A 47 6.28 -0.69 -4.79
CA SER A 47 5.42 -1.83 -5.09
C SER A 47 4.49 -2.10 -3.92
N ALA A 48 3.50 -2.97 -4.09
CA ALA A 48 2.63 -3.33 -2.99
C ALA A 48 2.11 -4.76 -3.09
N TYR A 49 1.84 -5.33 -1.92
CA TYR A 49 1.16 -6.61 -1.76
C TYR A 49 -0.15 -6.41 -1.02
N ALA A 50 -1.23 -6.94 -1.59
CA ALA A 50 -2.54 -7.02 -0.95
C ALA A 50 -2.84 -8.46 -0.55
N THR A 51 -3.42 -8.67 0.63
CA THR A 51 -4.13 -9.93 0.92
C THR A 51 -5.62 -9.65 1.00
N ILE A 52 -6.39 -10.39 0.22
CA ILE A 52 -7.85 -10.26 0.12
C ILE A 52 -8.43 -11.66 0.22
N ALA A 53 -9.28 -11.90 1.23
CA ALA A 53 -9.91 -13.19 1.49
C ALA A 53 -8.92 -14.38 1.51
N GLY A 54 -7.73 -14.17 2.08
CA GLY A 54 -6.69 -15.20 2.22
C GLY A 54 -5.83 -15.45 0.97
N LYS A 55 -6.02 -14.70 -0.12
CA LYS A 55 -5.15 -14.73 -1.30
C LYS A 55 -4.29 -13.47 -1.37
N GLN A 56 -3.01 -13.64 -1.66
CA GLN A 56 -2.08 -12.54 -1.90
C GLN A 56 -2.04 -12.13 -3.37
N TYR A 57 -1.91 -10.83 -3.62
CA TYR A 57 -1.82 -10.20 -4.94
C TYR A 57 -0.66 -9.20 -4.95
N SER A 58 0.16 -9.22 -5.99
CA SER A 58 1.26 -8.27 -6.21
C SER A 58 0.87 -7.19 -7.20
N SER A 59 1.25 -5.93 -6.96
CA SER A 59 1.10 -4.83 -7.92
C SER A 59 1.82 -5.11 -9.25
N GLU A 60 2.95 -5.83 -9.19
CA GLU A 60 3.83 -6.09 -10.34
C GLU A 60 3.35 -7.24 -11.23
N HIS A 61 2.44 -8.09 -10.75
CA HIS A 61 2.08 -9.33 -11.45
C HIS A 61 0.57 -9.54 -11.58
N ASP A 62 -0.16 -9.43 -10.47
CA ASP A 62 -1.60 -9.71 -10.44
C ASP A 62 -2.43 -8.45 -10.67
N GLY A 63 -2.00 -7.36 -10.04
CA GLY A 63 -2.74 -6.11 -9.93
C GLY A 63 -3.93 -6.19 -8.97
N PHE A 64 -4.24 -5.06 -8.35
CA PHE A 64 -5.45 -4.86 -7.56
C PHE A 64 -5.82 -3.37 -7.54
N ASP A 65 -7.11 -3.08 -7.45
CA ASP A 65 -7.58 -1.70 -7.36
C ASP A 65 -7.57 -1.22 -5.92
N VAL A 66 -7.27 0.07 -5.74
CA VAL A 66 -7.39 0.75 -4.45
C VAL A 66 -8.49 1.80 -4.57
N ILE A 67 -9.51 1.70 -3.72
CA ILE A 67 -10.63 2.63 -3.72
C ILE A 67 -10.46 3.56 -2.51
N VAL A 68 -10.20 4.83 -2.79
CA VAL A 68 -10.00 5.87 -1.77
C VAL A 68 -11.18 6.82 -1.82
N ASP A 69 -11.95 6.91 -0.74
CA ASP A 69 -13.12 7.80 -0.66
C ASP A 69 -14.08 7.65 -1.86
N GLY A 70 -14.28 6.40 -2.28
CA GLY A 70 -15.15 6.02 -3.41
C GLY A 70 -14.52 6.22 -4.80
N THR A 71 -13.31 6.77 -4.89
CA THR A 71 -12.57 6.91 -6.15
C THR A 71 -11.69 5.69 -6.37
N THR A 72 -11.90 4.98 -7.48
CA THR A 72 -11.07 3.83 -7.85
C THR A 72 -9.78 4.27 -8.52
N PHE A 73 -8.66 3.83 -7.96
CA PHE A 73 -7.34 3.89 -8.57
C PHE A 73 -6.97 2.47 -8.99
N SER A 74 -6.82 2.24 -10.30
CA SER A 74 -6.53 0.91 -10.80
C SER A 74 -5.03 0.62 -10.76
N ASN A 75 -4.67 -0.44 -10.03
CA ASN A 75 -3.29 -0.87 -9.77
C ASN A 75 -2.27 0.28 -9.55
N PRO A 76 -2.51 1.20 -8.58
CA PRO A 76 -1.79 2.47 -8.52
C PRO A 76 -0.32 2.34 -8.11
N PHE A 77 0.09 1.17 -7.63
CA PHE A 77 1.48 0.89 -7.25
C PHE A 77 2.30 0.35 -8.41
N TYR A 78 1.68 -0.01 -9.54
CA TYR A 78 2.42 -0.39 -10.74
C TYR A 78 2.87 0.87 -11.48
N THR A 79 4.16 1.16 -11.39
CA THR A 79 4.76 2.42 -11.86
C THR A 79 5.94 2.20 -12.82
N ASP A 80 6.01 1.01 -13.42
CA ASP A 80 7.10 0.62 -14.33
C ASP A 80 6.86 1.06 -15.79
N CYS A 81 5.98 2.05 -16.01
CA CYS A 81 5.71 2.62 -17.33
C CYS A 81 5.13 4.04 -17.19
N GLU A 82 5.38 4.93 -18.18
CA GLU A 82 4.92 6.33 -18.15
C GLU A 82 3.42 6.48 -17.86
N ALA A 83 2.60 5.75 -18.60
CA ALA A 83 1.14 5.80 -18.45
C ALA A 83 0.67 5.20 -17.11
N CYS A 84 1.39 4.20 -16.60
CA CYS A 84 1.09 3.50 -15.36
C CYS A 84 1.35 4.43 -14.16
N SER A 85 2.47 5.14 -14.21
CA SER A 85 2.94 6.08 -13.18
C SER A 85 2.14 7.36 -13.05
N ALA A 86 1.43 7.76 -14.11
CA ALA A 86 0.71 9.04 -14.17
C ALA A 86 -0.29 9.22 -13.02
N SER A 87 -0.89 8.12 -12.54
CA SER A 87 -1.88 8.17 -11.46
C SER A 87 -1.27 8.18 -10.05
N PHE A 88 -0.02 7.71 -9.88
CA PHE A 88 0.58 7.48 -8.57
C PHE A 88 0.68 8.74 -7.70
N PRO A 89 1.11 9.92 -8.20
CA PRO A 89 1.16 11.13 -7.38
C PRO A 89 -0.21 11.58 -6.86
N GLY A 90 -1.24 11.50 -7.71
CA GLY A 90 -2.62 11.83 -7.34
C GLY A 90 -3.20 10.84 -6.35
N PHE A 91 -2.99 9.54 -6.61
CA PHE A 91 -3.34 8.46 -5.70
C PHE A 91 -2.71 8.63 -4.32
N TRP A 92 -1.40 8.84 -4.26
CA TRP A 92 -0.67 8.96 -2.99
C TRP A 92 -1.18 10.14 -2.17
N ALA A 93 -1.44 11.28 -2.83
CA ALA A 93 -2.01 12.46 -2.18
C ALA A 93 -3.42 12.20 -1.63
N ALA A 94 -4.23 11.40 -2.33
CA ALA A 94 -5.57 11.00 -1.89
C ALA A 94 -5.51 10.00 -0.73
N LEU A 95 -4.70 8.93 -0.86
CA LEU A 95 -4.53 7.90 0.18
C LEU A 95 -4.15 8.52 1.52
N ARG A 96 -3.20 9.46 1.54
CA ARG A 96 -2.78 10.16 2.77
C ARG A 96 -3.90 10.89 3.51
N LYS A 97 -5.00 11.20 2.83
CA LYS A 97 -6.15 11.95 3.36
C LYS A 97 -7.42 11.09 3.43
N ALA A 98 -7.30 9.79 3.17
CA ALA A 98 -8.42 8.89 3.03
C ALA A 98 -9.25 8.82 4.31
N ASN A 99 -10.57 8.96 4.17
CA ASN A 99 -11.53 8.66 5.24
C ASN A 99 -12.05 7.23 5.14
N SER A 100 -11.95 6.66 3.95
CA SER A 100 -12.29 5.28 3.63
C SER A 100 -11.29 4.72 2.63
N LEU A 101 -10.93 3.46 2.86
CA LEU A 101 -10.00 2.72 2.02
C LEU A 101 -10.54 1.33 1.77
N GLN A 102 -10.52 0.90 0.51
CA GLN A 102 -10.88 -0.45 0.12
C GLN A 102 -9.87 -0.99 -0.89
N LEU A 103 -9.71 -2.31 -0.91
CA LEU A 103 -9.00 -3.03 -1.95
C LEU A 103 -10.01 -3.84 -2.75
N SER A 104 -9.83 -3.91 -4.07
CA SER A 104 -10.74 -4.67 -4.95
C SER A 104 -9.97 -5.47 -5.99
N VAL A 105 -10.33 -6.74 -6.15
CA VAL A 105 -9.80 -7.62 -7.20
C VAL A 105 -10.75 -8.79 -7.43
N GLY A 106 -10.94 -9.21 -8.69
CA GLY A 106 -11.73 -10.41 -9.01
C GLY A 106 -13.17 -10.37 -8.49
N GLY A 107 -13.79 -9.19 -8.40
CA GLY A 107 -15.14 -8.99 -7.86
C GLY A 107 -15.24 -9.02 -6.33
N GLN A 108 -14.14 -9.25 -5.61
CA GLN A 108 -14.08 -9.12 -4.16
C GLN A 108 -13.65 -7.70 -3.80
N THR A 109 -14.24 -7.15 -2.73
CA THR A 109 -13.87 -5.85 -2.19
C THR A 109 -13.82 -5.92 -0.68
N VAL A 110 -12.72 -5.47 -0.09
CA VAL A 110 -12.50 -5.48 1.37
C VAL A 110 -12.15 -4.08 1.83
N LYS A 111 -12.58 -3.72 3.05
CA LYS A 111 -12.30 -2.41 3.64
C LYS A 111 -11.09 -2.51 4.55
N LEU A 112 -10.19 -1.55 4.44
CA LEU A 112 -9.04 -1.41 5.34
C LEU A 112 -9.20 -0.18 6.25
N PRO A 113 -8.62 -0.23 7.46
CA PRO A 113 -8.50 0.94 8.33
C PRO A 113 -7.74 2.11 7.69
N THR A 114 -8.01 3.32 8.16
CA THR A 114 -7.40 4.59 7.69
C THR A 114 -6.70 5.37 8.80
N GLN A 115 -6.68 4.83 10.01
CA GLN A 115 -6.07 5.41 11.19
C GLN A 115 -4.56 5.59 10.96
N ASN A 116 -4.02 6.74 11.38
CA ASN A 116 -2.59 7.13 11.30
C ASN A 116 -2.01 7.33 9.88
N LEU A 117 -2.83 7.34 8.83
CA LEU A 117 -2.37 7.54 7.45
C LEU A 117 -1.44 8.76 7.26
N PRO A 118 -1.79 9.99 7.69
CA PRO A 118 -0.92 11.15 7.52
C PRO A 118 0.42 11.09 8.25
N GLN A 119 0.49 10.32 9.34
CA GLN A 119 1.66 10.14 10.18
C GLN A 119 2.62 9.12 9.58
N VAL A 120 2.07 8.05 9.01
CA VAL A 120 2.80 6.92 8.41
C VAL A 120 3.27 7.26 7.01
N LEU A 121 2.35 7.75 6.16
CA LEU A 121 2.64 8.05 4.77
C LEU A 121 3.11 9.50 4.62
N GLN A 122 4.40 9.67 4.35
CA GLN A 122 4.98 10.98 4.09
C GLN A 122 4.54 11.54 2.73
N PRO A 123 4.52 12.87 2.51
CA PRO A 123 4.33 13.42 1.17
C PRO A 123 5.41 12.93 0.21
N LEU A 124 5.12 12.76 -1.09
CA LEU A 124 6.16 12.41 -2.10
C LEU A 124 7.26 13.48 -2.20
N THR A 125 6.97 14.73 -1.83
CA THR A 125 7.96 15.82 -1.79
C THR A 125 8.86 15.80 -0.55
N SER A 126 8.59 14.92 0.41
CA SER A 126 9.41 14.78 1.61
C SER A 126 10.68 14.00 1.32
N LYS A 127 11.83 14.53 1.76
CA LYS A 127 13.10 13.79 1.71
C LYS A 127 13.14 12.53 2.58
N LYS A 128 12.13 12.35 3.45
CA LYS A 128 11.98 11.17 4.30
C LYS A 128 11.10 10.10 3.66
N ASN A 129 10.49 10.37 2.51
CA ASN A 129 9.67 9.40 1.81
C ASN A 129 10.55 8.62 0.84
N LEU A 130 10.65 7.30 1.03
CA LEU A 130 11.42 6.44 0.12
C LEU A 130 10.59 5.97 -1.08
N CYS A 131 9.27 6.11 -1.02
CA CYS A 131 8.36 5.68 -2.08
C CYS A 131 8.50 6.58 -3.31
N ARG A 132 8.77 5.97 -4.45
CA ARG A 132 8.95 6.66 -5.73
C ARG A 132 8.36 5.85 -6.87
N SER A 133 7.88 6.56 -7.88
CA SER A 133 7.49 5.98 -9.16
C SER A 133 8.73 5.46 -9.91
N GLY A 134 8.58 4.38 -10.67
CA GLY A 134 9.61 3.91 -11.60
C GLY A 134 9.76 4.75 -12.87
N TRP A 135 8.79 5.63 -13.16
CA TRP A 135 8.76 6.53 -14.32
C TRP A 135 8.27 7.94 -13.98
#